data_AF-A0A956A0F9-F1
#
_entry.id   AF-A0A956A0F9-F1
#
_cell.length_a   1.000
_cell.length_b   1.000
_cell.length_c   1.000
_cell.angle_alpha   90.00
_cell.angle_beta   90.00
_cell.angle_gamma   90.00
#
_symmetry.space_group_name_H-M   'P 1'
#
loop_
_entity.id
_entity.type
_entity.pdbx_description
1 polymer ?
#
loop_
_entity_poly.entity_id
_entity_poly.type
_entity_poly.pdbx_seq_one_letter_code
_entity_poly.pdbx_strand_id
1 'polypeptide(L)' 'MQAAENVLVTGASSGIGAETARFLARRGLRVFGTSRRERAPSPDA' A
#
# COMPACT_ATOMS: atom_id res chain seq x y z
N MET A 1 13.55 -17.21 -6.17
CA MET A 1 13.00 -15.87 -5.87
C MET A 1 13.41 -15.52 -4.45
N GLN A 2 14.04 -14.36 -4.19
CA GLN A 2 14.26 -13.94 -2.80
C GLN A 2 12.92 -13.60 -2.16
N ALA A 3 12.73 -13.99 -0.89
CA ALA A 3 11.53 -13.67 -0.13
C ALA A 3 11.55 -12.18 0.26
N ALA A 4 11.03 -11.33 -0.62
CA ALA A 4 10.72 -9.96 -0.24
C ALA A 4 9.56 -9.98 0.77
N GLU A 5 9.71 -9.28 1.88
CA GLU A 5 8.67 -9.18 2.89
C GLU A 5 7.46 -8.43 2.32
N ASN A 6 6.33 -9.13 2.23
CA ASN A 6 5.08 -8.59 1.70
C ASN A 6 4.20 -8.09 2.85
N VAL A 7 3.64 -6.90 2.70
CA VAL A 7 2.73 -6.30 3.69
C VAL A 7 1.39 -5.99 3.05
N LEU A 8 0.29 -6.41 3.70
CA LEU A 8 -1.07 -5.99 3.38
C LEU A 8 -1.52 -4.91 4.38
N VAL A 9 -1.86 -3.72 3.87
CA VAL A 9 -2.41 -2.62 4.67
C VAL A 9 -3.88 -2.42 4.33
N THR A 10 -4.76 -2.57 5.32
CA THR A 10 -6.19 -2.26 5.19
C THR A 10 -6.44 -0.80 5.54
N GLY A 11 -7.48 -0.20 4.95
CA GLY A 11 -7.75 1.23 5.12
C GLY A 11 -6.69 2.14 4.50
N ALA A 12 -5.99 1.68 3.46
CA ALA A 12 -4.85 2.38 2.86
C ALA A 12 -5.22 3.60 2.00
N SER A 13 -6.50 3.97 1.92
CA SER A 13 -6.98 5.07 1.09
C SER A 13 -6.77 6.46 1.71
N SER A 14 -6.62 6.56 3.04
CA SER A 14 -6.43 7.84 3.74
C SER A 14 -5.89 7.64 5.17
N GLY A 15 -5.57 8.75 5.85
CA GLY A 15 -5.21 8.77 7.26
C GLY A 15 -3.99 7.87 7.58
N ILE A 16 -4.06 7.22 8.75
CA ILE A 16 -2.97 6.41 9.28
C ILE A 16 -2.64 5.23 8.35
N GLY A 17 -3.64 4.57 7.76
CA GLY A 17 -3.41 3.46 6.84
C GLY A 17 -2.59 3.87 5.61
N ALA A 18 -2.89 5.03 5.02
CA ALA A 18 -2.14 5.55 3.90
C ALA A 18 -0.69 5.91 4.27
N GLU A 19 -0.47 6.58 5.41
CA GLU A 19 0.87 6.93 5.85
C GLU A 19 1.72 5.72 6.24
N THR A 20 1.12 4.72 6.88
CA THR A 20 1.78 3.45 7.19
C THR A 20 2.21 2.72 5.91
N ALA A 21 1.33 2.64 4.90
CA ALA A 21 1.67 2.02 3.62
C ALA A 21 2.86 2.74 2.95
N ARG A 22 2.86 4.07 2.93
CA ARG A 22 3.96 4.89 2.39
C ARG A 22 5.25 4.70 3.16
N PHE A 23 5.18 4.67 4.50
CA PHE A 23 6.33 4.47 5.38
C PHE A 23 7.00 3.12 5.13
N LEU A 24 6.22 2.04 5.04
CA LEU A 24 6.74 0.69 4.78
C LEU A 24 7.30 0.55 3.36
N ALA A 25 6.64 1.14 2.36
CA ALA A 25 7.16 1.15 0.99
C ALA A 25 8.50 1.88 0.88
N ARG A 26 8.66 3.04 1.55
CA ARG A 26 9.95 3.76 1.62
C ARG A 26 11.07 2.97 2.29
N ARG A 27 10.74 1.96 3.10
CA ARG A 27 11.71 1.05 3.73
C ARG A 27 12.06 -0.17 2.86
N GLY A 28 11.54 -0.24 1.64
CA GLY A 28 11.84 -1.29 0.67
C GLY A 28 10.95 -2.53 0.76
N LEU A 29 9.88 -2.50 1.56
CA LEU A 29 8.92 -3.60 1.62
C LEU A 29 7.97 -3.56 0.41
N ARG A 30 7.47 -4.73 0.00
CA ARG A 30 6.43 -4.84 -1.02
C ARG A 30 5.08 -4.67 -0.36
N VAL A 31 4.45 -3.52 -0.58
CA VAL A 31 3.21 -3.15 0.12
C VAL A 31 2.01 -3.21 -0.82
N PHE A 32 0.97 -3.91 -0.39
CA PHE A 32 -0.35 -3.94 -1.01
C PHE A 32 -1.33 -3.17 -0.12
N GLY A 33 -1.98 -2.16 -0.67
CA GLY A 33 -2.99 -1.37 0.05
C GLY A 33 -4.39 -1.76 -0.40
N THR A 34 -5.31 -1.96 0.55
CA THR A 34 -6.73 -2.18 0.27
C THR A 34 -7.64 -1.22 1.04
N SER A 35 -8.78 -0.91 0.45
CA SER A 35 -9.84 -0.08 1.03
C SER A 35 -11.20 -0.60 0.59
N ARG A 36 -12.25 -0.19 1.31
CA ARG A 36 -13.65 -0.59 1.01
C ARG A 36 -14.14 -0.12 -0.36
N ARG A 37 -13.51 0.89 -0.92
CA ARG A 37 -13.84 1.47 -2.23
C ARG A 37 -12.60 1.42 -3.08
N GLU A 38 -12.80 1.17 -4.37
CA GLU A 38 -11.75 1.36 -5.36
C GLU A 38 -11.30 2.82 -5.32
N ARG A 39 -9.99 3.00 -5.40
CA ARG A 39 -9.42 4.31 -5.66
C ARG A 39 -9.57 4.58 -7.16
N ALA A 40 -9.84 5.83 -7.54
CA ALA A 40 -9.82 6.20 -8.95
C ALA A 40 -8.50 5.72 -9.58
N PRO A 41 -8.53 5.11 -10.76
CA PRO A 41 -7.32 4.64 -11.42
C PRO A 41 -6.33 5.81 -11.55
N SER A 42 -5.05 5.54 -11.32
CA SER A 42 -4.03 6.51 -11.72
C SER A 42 -4.08 6.67 -13.24
N PRO A 43 -3.74 7.85 -13.80
CA PRO A 43 -3.70 8.07 -15.25
C PRO A 43 -2.85 7.03 -16.00
N ASP A 44 -1.94 6.39 -15.28
CA ASP A 44 -0.93 5.46 -15.80
C ASP A 44 -1.23 3.97 -15.45
N ALA A 45 -2.38 3.67 -14.85
CA ALA A 45 -2.80 2.30 -14.48
C ALA A 45 -3.63 1.60 -15.56
#